data_AF-A0A1I4CI88-F1
#
_entry.id   AF-A0A1I4CI88-F1
#
_cell.length_a   1.000
_cell.length_b   1.000
_cell.length_c   1.000
_cell.angle_alpha   90.00
_cell.angle_beta   90.00
_cell.angle_gamma   90.00
#
_symmetry.space_group_name_H-M   'P 1'
#
loop_
_entity.id
_entity.type
_entity.pdbx_description
1 polymer ?
#
loop_
_entity_poly.entity_id
_entity_poly.type
_entity_poly.pdbx_seq_one_letter_code
_entity_poly.pdbx_strand_id
1 'polypeptide(L)'
;MLNQELLSDFMNSFLGYGDLSADTWFIGMEEGGGNSLEDVQMRIGTWDKRGRRALEDCAEYHHAIGKGHLFTPPVRAAQKTWDWLIRAQLISEGKPFDISASKMMQCERWLRSDSKTCGLELLPLPSPNVNV
;
A
#
# COMPACT_ATOMS: atom_id res chain seq x y z
N MET A 1 20.58 -13.06 -6.60
CA MET A 1 20.36 -12.24 -7.83
C MET A 1 18.85 -12.19 -8.06
N LEU A 2 18.27 -11.02 -8.34
CA LEU A 2 16.84 -10.92 -8.66
C LEU A 2 16.58 -11.66 -9.99
N ASN A 3 15.51 -12.47 -10.02
CA ASN A 3 15.05 -13.06 -11.28
C ASN A 3 14.56 -11.91 -12.17
N GLN A 4 15.20 -11.72 -13.33
CA GLN A 4 14.93 -10.61 -14.24
C GLN A 4 13.53 -10.68 -14.83
N GLU A 5 13.03 -11.88 -15.13
CA GLU A 5 11.67 -12.08 -15.65
C GLU A 5 10.64 -11.67 -14.59
N LEU A 6 10.82 -12.15 -13.36
CA LEU A 6 9.91 -11.81 -12.26
C LEU A 6 9.93 -10.31 -11.94
N LEU A 7 11.11 -9.68 -11.97
CA LEU A 7 11.24 -8.23 -11.79
C LEU A 7 10.52 -7.47 -12.91
N SER A 8 10.70 -7.89 -14.16
CA SER A 8 10.01 -7.29 -15.31
C SER A 8 8.50 -7.43 -15.18
N ASP A 9 8.01 -8.62 -14.82
CA ASP A 9 6.57 -8.86 -14.62
C ASP A 9 6.01 -7.96 -13.53
N PHE A 10 6.70 -7.82 -12.40
CA PHE A 10 6.31 -6.93 -11.32
C PHE A 10 6.21 -5.49 -11.81
N MET A 11 7.25 -5.00 -12.51
CA MET A 11 7.28 -3.63 -13.02
C MET A 11 6.16 -3.32 -14.03
N ASN A 12 5.68 -4.31 -14.77
CA ASN A 12 4.66 -4.11 -15.80
C ASN A 12 3.24 -4.45 -15.32
N SER A 13 3.09 -5.12 -14.18
CA SER A 13 1.79 -5.68 -13.77
C SER A 13 1.33 -5.23 -12.40
N PHE A 14 2.23 -4.96 -11.45
CA PHE A 14 1.84 -4.46 -10.13
C PHE A 14 1.54 -2.97 -10.21
N LEU A 15 0.29 -2.59 -9.89
CA LEU A 15 -0.20 -1.21 -9.97
C LEU A 15 -0.35 -0.58 -8.59
N GLY A 16 -0.54 -1.36 -7.53
CA GLY A 16 -0.73 -0.87 -6.17
C GLY A 16 -1.76 -1.67 -5.37
N TYR A 17 -2.69 -0.97 -4.73
CA TYR A 17 -3.58 -1.52 -3.71
C TYR A 17 -5.05 -1.11 -3.87
N GLY A 18 -5.96 -1.98 -3.41
CA GLY A 18 -7.40 -1.71 -3.38
C GLY A 18 -8.15 -2.33 -4.57
N ASP A 19 -9.08 -1.57 -5.15
CA ASP A 19 -9.95 -2.03 -6.25
C ASP A 19 -10.12 -0.95 -7.33
N LEU A 20 -10.06 -1.34 -8.61
CA LEU A 20 -10.33 -0.45 -9.74
C LEU A 20 -11.78 0.03 -9.78
N SER A 21 -12.73 -0.64 -9.12
CA SER A 21 -14.10 -0.14 -9.00
C SER A 21 -14.31 0.86 -7.86
N ALA A 22 -13.26 1.23 -7.12
CA ALA A 22 -13.36 2.14 -5.98
C ALA A 22 -13.82 3.56 -6.39
N ASP A 23 -14.58 4.20 -5.50
CA ASP A 23 -15.10 5.56 -5.69
C ASP A 23 -13.99 6.63 -5.76
N THR A 24 -12.89 6.44 -5.05
CA THR A 24 -11.81 7.43 -4.92
C THR A 24 -10.46 6.80 -5.18
N TRP A 25 -9.67 7.42 -6.07
CA TRP A 25 -8.34 6.94 -6.45
C TRP A 25 -7.28 7.92 -5.98
N PHE A 26 -6.26 7.39 -5.30
CA PHE A 26 -5.05 8.11 -4.92
C PHE A 26 -3.90 7.59 -5.79
N ILE A 27 -3.29 8.50 -6.56
CA ILE A 27 -2.22 8.14 -7.50
C ILE A 27 -0.93 8.80 -7.02
N GLY A 28 0.03 7.97 -6.61
CA GLY A 28 1.35 8.36 -6.13
C GLY A 28 2.46 8.11 -7.16
N MET A 29 3.68 8.48 -6.79
CA MET A 29 4.87 8.30 -7.63
C MET A 29 5.43 6.88 -7.43
N GLU A 30 5.91 6.54 -6.24
CA GLU A 30 6.36 5.20 -5.86
C GLU A 30 5.81 4.77 -4.49
N GLU A 31 5.77 3.45 -4.27
CA GLU A 31 5.57 2.88 -2.94
C GLU A 31 6.78 3.19 -2.02
N GLY A 32 6.52 3.50 -0.76
CA GLY A 32 7.56 3.55 0.27
C GLY A 32 8.18 2.17 0.56
N GLY A 33 9.51 2.07 0.47
CA GLY A 33 10.23 0.82 0.75
C GLY A 33 11.58 0.83 0.09
N GLY A 34 12.07 -0.34 -0.33
CA GLY A 34 13.27 -0.42 -1.16
C GLY A 34 14.55 0.01 -0.44
N ASN A 35 14.54 0.03 0.90
CA ASN A 35 15.70 0.44 1.71
C ASN A 35 16.87 -0.56 1.62
N SER A 36 16.62 -1.76 1.10
CA SER A 36 17.64 -2.76 0.79
C SER A 36 17.18 -3.69 -0.33
N LEU A 37 18.13 -4.39 -0.94
CA LEU A 37 17.83 -5.39 -1.98
C LEU A 37 16.95 -6.53 -1.43
N GLU A 38 17.12 -6.87 -0.16
CA GLU A 38 16.33 -7.88 0.54
C GLU A 38 14.86 -7.44 0.71
N ASP A 39 14.59 -6.16 1.01
CA ASP A 39 13.19 -5.65 1.06
C ASP A 39 12.54 -5.75 -0.33
N VAL A 40 13.27 -5.37 -1.39
CA VAL A 40 12.77 -5.48 -2.77
C VAL A 40 12.50 -6.94 -3.15
N GLN A 41 13.44 -7.86 -2.88
CA GLN A 41 13.28 -9.29 -3.15
C GLN A 41 12.11 -9.90 -2.38
N MET A 42 11.96 -9.52 -1.11
CA MET A 42 10.90 -10.01 -0.24
C MET A 42 9.52 -9.54 -0.71
N ARG A 43 9.38 -8.28 -1.13
CA ARG A 43 8.14 -7.72 -1.71
C ARG A 43 7.77 -8.44 -3.01
N ILE A 44 8.68 -8.47 -3.99
CA ILE A 44 8.44 -9.10 -5.29
C ILE A 44 8.14 -10.60 -5.13
N GLY A 45 8.91 -11.31 -4.29
CA GLY A 45 8.69 -12.73 -4.02
C GLY A 45 7.37 -13.02 -3.27
N THR A 46 6.89 -12.07 -2.46
CA THR A 46 5.59 -12.18 -1.80
C THR A 46 4.46 -11.98 -2.81
N TRP A 47 4.58 -10.99 -3.68
CA TRP A 47 3.65 -10.75 -4.79
C TRP A 47 3.53 -11.96 -5.73
N ASP A 48 4.66 -12.59 -6.09
CA ASP A 48 4.70 -13.82 -6.90
C ASP A 48 3.88 -14.94 -6.26
N LYS A 49 4.12 -15.22 -4.98
CA LYS A 49 3.40 -16.24 -4.20
C LYS A 49 1.91 -15.96 -4.04
N ARG A 50 1.51 -14.69 -4.13
CA ARG A 50 0.12 -14.23 -3.99
C ARG A 50 -0.63 -14.18 -5.32
N GLY A 51 0.02 -14.60 -6.41
CA GLY A 51 -0.60 -14.78 -7.72
C GLY A 51 -0.43 -13.58 -8.65
N ARG A 52 0.60 -12.77 -8.46
CA ARG A 52 0.97 -11.66 -9.36
C ARG A 52 -0.17 -10.68 -9.66
N ARG A 53 -0.93 -10.33 -8.62
CA ARG A 53 -2.13 -9.49 -8.76
C ARG A 53 -1.74 -8.07 -9.19
N ALA A 54 -2.58 -7.46 -10.02
CA ALA A 54 -2.37 -6.06 -10.40
C ALA A 54 -2.63 -5.10 -9.23
N LEU A 55 -3.65 -5.40 -8.43
CA LEU A 55 -3.91 -4.73 -7.15
C LEU A 55 -3.91 -5.77 -6.02
N GLU A 56 -3.24 -5.43 -4.93
CA GLU A 56 -3.24 -6.21 -3.70
C GLU A 56 -4.18 -5.59 -2.65
N ASP A 57 -4.67 -6.41 -1.71
CA ASP A 57 -5.24 -5.85 -0.48
C ASP A 57 -4.11 -5.27 0.35
N CYS A 58 -4.17 -3.96 0.65
CA CYS A 58 -3.06 -3.25 1.26
C CYS A 58 -2.63 -3.89 2.58
N ALA A 59 -3.56 -4.21 3.47
CA ALA A 59 -3.16 -4.76 4.75
C ALA A 59 -2.73 -6.22 4.63
N GLU A 60 -3.42 -7.06 3.86
CA GLU A 60 -3.01 -8.46 3.72
C GLU A 60 -1.61 -8.57 3.14
N TYR A 61 -1.31 -7.77 2.10
CA TYR A 61 0.01 -7.73 1.51
C TYR A 61 1.03 -7.24 2.53
N HIS A 62 0.74 -6.16 3.27
CA HIS A 62 1.62 -5.68 4.33
C HIS A 62 1.83 -6.70 5.45
N HIS A 63 0.84 -7.52 5.81
CA HIS A 63 1.03 -8.63 6.73
C HIS A 63 1.99 -9.68 6.13
N ALA A 64 1.82 -10.03 4.86
CA ALA A 64 2.65 -11.03 4.18
C ALA A 64 4.12 -10.60 4.05
N ILE A 65 4.39 -9.30 3.92
CA ILE A 65 5.76 -8.74 3.90
C ILE A 65 6.31 -8.39 5.31
N GLY A 66 5.65 -8.85 6.38
CA GLY A 66 6.11 -8.63 7.77
C GLY A 66 5.86 -7.22 8.33
N LYS A 67 5.07 -6.39 7.64
CA LYS A 67 4.67 -5.02 8.04
C LYS A 67 3.22 -4.95 8.55
N GLY A 68 2.66 -6.09 9.00
CA GLY A 68 1.28 -6.19 9.50
C GLY A 68 0.97 -5.30 10.71
N HIS A 69 1.99 -4.93 11.51
CA HIS A 69 1.85 -4.03 12.66
C HIS A 69 1.27 -2.64 12.32
N LEU A 70 1.27 -2.25 11.04
CA LEU A 70 0.63 -1.03 10.56
C LEU A 70 -0.90 -1.16 10.52
N PHE A 71 -1.42 -2.37 10.46
CA PHE A 71 -2.84 -2.66 10.26
C PHE A 71 -3.45 -3.46 11.42
N THR A 72 -2.65 -4.12 12.25
CA THR A 72 -3.15 -4.86 13.41
C THR A 72 -3.49 -3.91 14.58
N PRO A 73 -4.71 -3.94 15.13
CA PRO A 73 -5.05 -3.20 16.34
C PRO A 73 -4.22 -3.65 17.57
N PRO A 74 -3.80 -2.72 18.45
CA PRO A 74 -3.91 -1.27 18.30
C PRO A 74 -2.88 -0.73 17.30
N VAL A 75 -3.32 0.02 16.29
CA VAL A 75 -2.43 0.71 15.36
C VAL A 75 -1.65 1.78 16.12
N ARG A 76 -0.35 1.54 16.31
CA ARG A 76 0.51 2.39 17.15
C ARG A 76 0.68 3.78 16.57
N ALA A 77 0.82 3.89 15.25
CA ALA A 77 0.90 5.15 14.52
C ALA A 77 0.24 5.02 13.13
N ALA A 78 -0.44 6.08 12.70
CA ALA A 78 -0.82 6.21 11.30
C ALA A 78 0.47 6.34 10.46
N GLN A 79 0.52 5.68 9.30
CA GLN A 79 1.63 5.87 8.37
C GLN A 79 1.60 7.29 7.84
N LYS A 80 2.69 8.04 8.00
CA LYS A 80 2.72 9.48 7.67
C LYS A 80 2.32 9.76 6.22
N THR A 81 2.80 8.93 5.30
CA THR A 81 2.49 9.03 3.86
C THR A 81 1.01 8.82 3.58
N TRP A 82 0.32 7.99 4.36
CA TRP A 82 -1.10 7.71 4.16
C TRP A 82 -2.02 8.57 5.00
N ASP A 83 -1.55 9.09 6.15
CA ASP A 83 -2.40 9.82 7.09
C ASP A 83 -3.12 11.00 6.44
N TRP A 84 -2.43 11.77 5.59
CA TRP A 84 -3.05 12.89 4.89
C TRP A 84 -4.08 12.44 3.84
N LEU A 85 -3.82 11.33 3.13
CA LEU A 85 -4.75 10.75 2.15
C LEU A 85 -6.00 10.18 2.84
N ILE A 86 -5.79 9.44 3.93
CA ILE A 86 -6.83 8.90 4.79
C ILE A 86 -7.72 10.03 5.31
N ARG A 87 -7.12 11.12 5.80
CA ARG A 87 -7.88 12.29 6.26
C ARG A 87 -8.65 12.96 5.13
N ALA A 88 -8.08 13.07 3.93
CA ALA A 88 -8.80 13.59 2.76
C ALA A 88 -10.03 12.74 2.45
N GLN A 89 -9.91 11.40 2.51
CA GLN A 89 -11.05 10.49 2.34
C GLN A 89 -12.09 10.63 3.47
N LEU A 90 -11.66 10.77 4.72
CA LEU A 90 -12.57 10.96 5.84
C LEU A 90 -13.35 12.28 5.70
N ILE A 91 -12.69 13.35 5.27
CA ILE A 91 -13.31 14.65 5.02
C ILE A 91 -14.32 14.56 3.87
N SER A 92 -13.98 13.90 2.76
CA SER A 92 -14.90 13.74 1.62
C SER A 92 -16.16 12.96 1.99
N GLU A 93 -16.07 12.07 2.99
CA GLU A 93 -17.19 11.31 3.55
C GLU A 93 -17.95 12.06 4.66
N GLY A 94 -17.54 13.28 5.02
CA GLY A 94 -18.12 14.03 6.14
C GLY A 94 -17.86 13.39 7.52
N LYS A 95 -16.80 12.60 7.67
CA LYS A 95 -16.42 11.89 8.90
C LYS A 95 -15.36 12.65 9.70
N PRO A 96 -15.20 12.35 11.01
CA PRO A 96 -14.06 12.83 11.79
C PRO A 96 -12.73 12.44 11.14
N PHE A 97 -11.75 13.34 11.19
CA PHE A 97 -10.42 13.19 10.54
C PHE A 97 -9.26 13.39 11.53
N ASP A 98 -9.52 13.12 12.81
CA ASP A 98 -8.48 13.08 13.84
C ASP A 98 -7.61 11.81 13.73
N ILE A 99 -6.55 11.74 14.54
CA ILE A 99 -5.59 10.62 14.52
C ILE A 99 -6.26 9.28 14.85
N SER A 100 -7.28 9.27 15.70
CA SER A 100 -8.01 8.06 16.05
C SER A 100 -8.80 7.54 14.85
N ALA A 101 -9.51 8.44 14.16
CA ALA A 101 -10.24 8.13 12.94
C ALA A 101 -9.30 7.64 11.83
N SER A 102 -8.13 8.27 11.64
CA SER A 102 -7.14 7.79 10.68
C SER A 102 -6.67 6.37 10.97
N LYS A 103 -6.36 6.07 12.25
CA LYS A 103 -5.91 4.74 12.66
C LYS A 103 -6.97 3.67 12.45
N MET A 104 -8.24 3.97 12.76
CA MET A 104 -9.36 3.06 12.51
C MET A 104 -9.52 2.80 11.00
N MET A 105 -9.53 3.86 10.19
CA MET A 105 -9.62 3.71 8.74
C MET A 105 -8.45 2.91 8.15
N GLN A 106 -7.22 3.18 8.60
CA GLN A 106 -6.02 2.43 8.19
C GLN A 106 -6.20 0.92 8.42
N CYS A 107 -6.68 0.54 9.61
CA CYS A 107 -6.93 -0.85 9.96
C CYS A 107 -8.06 -1.47 9.14
N GLU A 108 -9.20 -0.80 9.04
CA GLU A 108 -10.46 -1.41 8.61
C GLU A 108 -10.63 -1.45 7.10
N ARG A 109 -10.27 -0.37 6.39
CA ARG A 109 -10.73 -0.17 5.00
C ARG A 109 -9.79 0.64 4.11
N TRP A 110 -8.63 1.05 4.59
CA TRP A 110 -7.66 1.76 3.76
C TRP A 110 -7.10 0.83 2.69
N LEU A 111 -7.38 1.16 1.42
CA LEU A 111 -6.87 0.45 0.25
C LEU A 111 -7.10 -1.08 0.33
N ARG A 112 -8.22 -1.50 0.90
CA ARG A 112 -8.64 -2.90 0.96
C ARG A 112 -9.36 -3.30 -0.33
N SER A 113 -9.40 -4.59 -0.62
CA SER A 113 -10.33 -5.11 -1.62
C SER A 113 -11.77 -4.76 -1.23
N ASP A 114 -12.62 -4.48 -2.23
CA ASP A 114 -14.02 -4.03 -2.04
C ASP A 114 -14.20 -2.75 -1.19
N SER A 115 -13.13 -1.97 -0.98
CA SER A 115 -13.21 -0.69 -0.29
C SER A 115 -13.49 0.47 -1.25
N LYS A 116 -13.78 1.65 -0.68
CA LYS A 116 -14.04 2.87 -1.46
C LYS A 116 -12.77 3.56 -2.00
N THR A 117 -11.59 3.02 -1.73
CA THR A 117 -10.32 3.67 -2.07
C THR A 117 -9.39 2.75 -2.86
N CYS A 118 -8.84 3.26 -3.95
CA CYS A 118 -7.75 2.64 -4.72
C CYS A 118 -6.48 3.47 -4.61
N GLY A 119 -5.33 2.81 -4.56
CA GLY A 119 -4.01 3.42 -4.43
C GLY A 119 -3.13 2.90 -5.53
N LEU A 120 -2.74 3.75 -6.48
CA LEU A 120 -1.90 3.36 -7.62
C LEU A 120 -0.56 4.09 -7.53
N GLU A 121 0.51 3.43 -7.98
CA GLU A 121 1.84 4.03 -8.09
C GLU A 121 2.25 4.11 -9.57
N LEU A 122 2.72 5.28 -10.01
CA LEU A 122 3.15 5.49 -11.40
C LEU A 122 4.46 4.76 -11.72
N LEU A 123 5.32 4.62 -10.72
CA LEU A 123 6.61 3.96 -10.80
C LEU A 123 6.55 2.71 -9.91
N PRO A 124 6.73 1.52 -10.51
CA PRO A 124 6.32 0.26 -9.89
C PRO A 124 7.27 -0.20 -8.78
N LEU A 125 8.51 0.26 -8.79
CA LEU A 125 9.51 -0.18 -7.82
C LEU A 125 9.42 0.66 -6.54
N PRO A 126 9.48 0.03 -5.36
CA PRO A 126 9.47 0.77 -4.12
C PRO A 126 10.76 1.60 -4.01
N SER A 127 10.61 2.86 -3.59
CA SER A 127 11.73 3.77 -3.42
C SER A 127 11.96 4.13 -1.96
N PRO A 128 13.22 4.23 -1.50
CA PRO A 128 13.51 4.87 -0.24
C PRO A 128 13.14 6.34 -0.30
N ASN A 129 13.04 6.97 0.86
CA ASN A 129 12.81 8.41 0.95
C ASN A 129 13.97 9.16 0.27
N VAL A 130 13.66 10.19 -0.52
CA VAL A 130 14.68 10.99 -1.25
C VAL A 130 15.58 11.83 -0.33
N ASN A 131 15.24 11.94 0.96
CA ASN A 131 16.01 12.70 1.96
C ASN A 131 16.98 11.82 2.78
N VAL A 132 17.55 10.76 2.18
CA VAL A 132 18.64 9.98 2.80
C VAL A 132 19.96 10.75 2.68
#